data_AF-A0ABC8V582-F1
#
_entry.id   AF-A0ABC8V582-F1
#
_cell.length_a   1.000
_cell.length_b   1.000
_cell.length_c   1.000
_cell.angle_alpha   90.00
_cell.angle_beta   90.00
_cell.angle_gamma   90.00
#
_symmetry.space_group_name_H-M   'P 1'
#
loop_
_entity.id
_entity.type
_entity.pdbx_description
1 polymer ?
#
loop_
_entity_poly.entity_id
_entity_poly.type
_entity_poly.pdbx_seq_one_letter_code
_entity_poly.pdbx_strand_id
1 'polypeptide(L)'
;MQGGSFHKPRGLDVSYCEKVFNVVAPGQQKLFPNLQFLRVNGCCELEAVFNFEGLTARRDHAEVTLGQLKSLELFYLPKLMHVWRMVPKNLQGFQNLTWIEIRKCDSLRYLLSPTMAKLFGNLMLLQVYECKMIEEIIDTEEDLLKIKILDEIVTTKEEEQMIGDTILFPQLKEISIANLENLNCFCSGNCEFQFPSLNKLEISGCPNMKTFSSGPLSTGKLGEGNISIGGQEFWMGDLNTTIQNASELLKHDNYYEQDEDDDDDKQIEEAAEEDDDDERDKQIERDDE
;
A
#
# COMPACT_ATOMS: atom_id res chain seq x y z
N MET A 1 -12.51 -45.49 20.29
CA MET A 1 -11.48 -44.43 20.44
C MET A 1 -12.13 -43.12 20.08
N GLN A 2 -12.36 -42.24 21.07
CA GLN A 2 -12.99 -40.94 20.84
C GLN A 2 -12.01 -40.05 20.06
N GLY A 3 -12.38 -39.69 18.84
CA GLY A 3 -11.65 -38.71 18.04
C GLY A 3 -11.85 -37.34 18.67
N GLY A 4 -10.80 -36.81 19.30
CA GLY A 4 -10.81 -35.45 19.85
C GLY A 4 -11.16 -34.45 18.75
N SER A 5 -12.22 -33.67 18.97
CA SER A 5 -12.58 -32.53 18.13
C SER A 5 -11.58 -31.41 18.39
N PHE A 6 -10.44 -31.44 17.71
CA PHE A 6 -9.56 -30.27 17.64
C PHE A 6 -10.34 -29.17 16.93
N HIS A 7 -10.69 -28.13 17.68
CA HIS A 7 -11.33 -26.95 17.10
C HIS A 7 -10.31 -26.29 16.16
N LYS A 8 -10.63 -26.27 14.86
CA LYS A 8 -9.75 -25.66 13.85
C LYS A 8 -9.55 -24.16 14.18
N PRO A 9 -8.32 -23.63 14.05
CA PRO A 9 -8.01 -22.28 14.52
C PRO A 9 -8.78 -21.22 13.73
N ARG A 10 -9.23 -20.17 14.44
CA ARG A 10 -9.81 -18.96 13.84
C ARG A 10 -8.75 -17.92 13.46
N GLY A 11 -7.59 -17.97 14.08
CA GLY A 11 -6.44 -17.14 13.74
C GLY A 11 -5.21 -17.99 13.54
N LEU A 12 -4.42 -17.67 12.52
CA LEU A 12 -3.11 -18.26 12.26
C LEU A 12 -2.08 -17.13 12.27
N ASP A 13 -1.10 -17.23 13.16
CA ASP A 13 0.05 -16.34 13.23
C ASP A 13 1.29 -17.16 12.84
N VAL A 14 1.98 -16.74 11.79
CA VAL A 14 3.20 -17.36 11.27
C VAL A 14 4.32 -16.33 11.39
N SER A 15 5.07 -16.42 12.48
CA SER A 15 6.11 -15.45 12.80
C SER A 15 7.50 -16.09 12.80
N TYR A 16 8.48 -15.40 12.19
CA TYR A 16 9.91 -15.74 12.22
C TYR A 16 10.23 -17.19 11.80
N CYS A 17 9.50 -17.72 10.81
CA CYS A 17 9.73 -19.07 10.29
C CYS A 17 10.77 -19.06 9.17
N GLU A 18 11.90 -19.73 9.38
CA GLU A 18 13.05 -19.72 8.44
C GLU A 18 12.90 -20.69 7.24
N LYS A 19 11.95 -21.63 7.28
CA LYS A 19 11.82 -22.70 6.27
C LYS A 19 10.44 -22.78 5.65
N VAL A 20 9.69 -21.68 5.68
CA VAL A 20 8.34 -21.61 5.10
C VAL A 20 8.43 -20.82 3.80
N PHE A 21 8.23 -21.51 2.67
CA PHE A 21 8.19 -20.91 1.33
C PHE A 21 6.76 -20.56 0.89
N ASN A 22 5.77 -21.29 1.41
CA ASN A 22 4.34 -21.04 1.22
C ASN A 22 3.59 -21.16 2.55
N VAL A 23 2.64 -20.27 2.85
CA VAL A 23 1.81 -20.39 4.06
C VAL A 23 0.68 -21.41 3.86
N VAL A 24 -0.05 -21.27 2.76
CA VAL A 24 -1.09 -22.22 2.33
C VAL A 24 -0.64 -22.81 1.00
N ALA A 25 -0.08 -24.02 1.06
CA ALA A 25 0.39 -24.73 -0.13
C ALA A 25 -0.79 -25.31 -0.94
N PRO A 26 -0.54 -25.76 -2.19
CA PRO A 26 -1.56 -26.38 -3.01
C PRO A 26 -2.32 -27.51 -2.31
N GLY A 27 -3.65 -27.47 -2.37
CA GLY A 27 -4.55 -28.45 -1.76
C GLY A 27 -4.76 -28.28 -0.24
N GLN A 28 -4.04 -27.36 0.42
CA GLN A 28 -4.15 -27.13 1.88
C GLN A 28 -5.23 -26.13 2.27
N GLN A 29 -5.85 -25.47 1.30
CA GLN A 29 -6.97 -24.54 1.45
C GLN A 29 -8.07 -25.08 2.41
N LYS A 30 -8.41 -26.37 2.26
CA LYS A 30 -9.47 -27.05 3.02
C LYS A 30 -9.09 -27.35 4.48
N LEU A 31 -7.81 -27.19 4.85
CA LEU A 31 -7.34 -27.36 6.22
C LEU A 31 -7.77 -26.19 7.11
N PHE A 32 -8.08 -25.04 6.52
CA PHE A 32 -8.37 -23.78 7.21
C PHE A 32 -9.80 -23.25 6.97
N PRO A 33 -10.87 -24.07 7.11
CA PRO A 33 -12.23 -23.66 6.76
C PRO A 33 -12.81 -22.57 7.67
N ASN A 34 -12.25 -22.38 8.87
CA ASN A 34 -12.72 -21.42 9.88
C ASN A 34 -11.73 -20.26 10.09
N LEU A 35 -10.68 -20.16 9.27
CA LEU A 35 -9.67 -19.13 9.44
C LEU A 35 -10.29 -17.76 9.15
N GLN A 36 -10.23 -16.87 10.15
CA GLN A 36 -10.74 -15.51 10.10
C GLN A 36 -9.60 -14.48 10.09
N PHE A 37 -8.44 -14.85 10.63
CA PHE A 37 -7.29 -13.97 10.75
C PHE A 37 -6.03 -14.69 10.31
N LEU A 38 -5.26 -14.10 9.41
CA LEU A 38 -3.94 -14.57 9.05
C LEU A 38 -2.93 -13.43 9.21
N ARG A 39 -1.97 -13.61 10.13
CA ARG A 39 -0.80 -12.75 10.25
C ARG A 39 0.46 -13.53 9.89
N VAL A 40 1.32 -12.93 9.08
CA VAL A 40 2.62 -13.49 8.72
C VAL A 40 3.67 -12.43 8.92
N ASN A 41 4.69 -12.70 9.73
CA ASN A 41 5.66 -11.69 10.16
C ASN A 41 7.09 -12.25 10.12
N GLY A 42 8.03 -11.54 9.49
CA GLY A 42 9.46 -11.85 9.57
C GLY A 42 9.90 -13.19 8.97
N CYS A 43 9.07 -13.82 8.12
CA CYS A 43 9.40 -15.08 7.45
C CYS A 43 10.23 -14.79 6.19
N CYS A 44 11.56 -14.81 6.34
CA CYS A 44 12.49 -14.28 5.33
C CYS A 44 12.57 -15.10 4.03
N GLU A 45 12.23 -16.39 4.07
CA GLU A 45 12.23 -17.30 2.91
C GLU A 45 10.86 -17.47 2.25
N LEU A 46 9.83 -16.76 2.73
CA LEU A 46 8.49 -16.89 2.19
C LEU A 46 8.39 -16.24 0.82
N GLU A 47 8.00 -17.02 -0.19
CA GLU A 47 7.83 -16.53 -1.57
C GLU A 47 6.37 -16.30 -1.95
N ALA A 48 5.46 -17.08 -1.36
CA ALA A 48 4.03 -16.88 -1.58
C ALA A 48 3.18 -17.14 -0.33
N VAL A 49 2.06 -16.43 -0.18
CA VAL A 49 1.13 -16.69 0.94
C VAL A 49 0.17 -17.82 0.58
N PHE A 50 -0.65 -17.60 -0.44
CA PHE A 50 -1.59 -18.57 -0.96
C PHE A 50 -1.11 -19.09 -2.30
N ASN A 51 -0.82 -20.39 -2.38
CA ASN A 51 -0.40 -21.02 -3.62
C ASN A 51 -1.48 -21.98 -4.12
N PHE A 52 -1.97 -21.71 -5.33
CA PHE A 52 -3.01 -22.47 -6.01
C PHE A 52 -2.46 -23.30 -7.18
N GLU A 53 -1.14 -23.41 -7.33
CA GLU A 53 -0.50 -24.19 -8.37
C GLU A 53 -0.99 -25.65 -8.39
N GLY A 54 -1.28 -26.18 -9.57
CA GLY A 54 -1.79 -27.55 -9.73
C GLY A 54 -3.29 -27.72 -9.42
N LEU A 55 -3.96 -26.69 -8.88
CA LEU A 55 -5.42 -26.63 -8.81
C LEU A 55 -5.96 -26.27 -10.19
N THR A 56 -5.84 -27.22 -11.13
CA THR A 56 -6.45 -27.09 -12.44
C THR A 56 -7.96 -27.04 -12.26
N ALA A 57 -8.58 -26.00 -12.82
CA ALA A 57 -10.02 -25.88 -12.93
C ALA A 57 -10.56 -27.12 -13.67
N ARG A 58 -10.88 -28.17 -12.93
CA ARG A 58 -11.85 -29.17 -13.40
C ARG A 58 -13.12 -28.35 -13.62
N ARG A 59 -13.45 -28.14 -14.89
CA ARG A 59 -14.38 -27.14 -15.45
C ARG A 59 -15.78 -27.04 -14.79
N ASP A 60 -16.06 -27.88 -13.80
CA ASP A 60 -17.41 -28.12 -13.29
C ASP A 60 -17.54 -27.87 -11.77
N HIS A 61 -16.46 -27.53 -11.05
CA HIS A 61 -16.51 -27.30 -9.59
C HIS A 61 -15.76 -26.03 -9.17
N ALA A 62 -16.49 -25.08 -8.58
CA ALA A 62 -15.92 -23.92 -7.90
C ALA A 62 -14.99 -24.39 -6.78
N GLU A 63 -13.74 -23.94 -6.78
CA GLU A 63 -12.86 -24.16 -5.66
C GLU A 63 -13.20 -23.16 -4.57
N VAL A 64 -14.03 -23.59 -3.61
CA VAL A 64 -14.40 -22.80 -2.46
C VAL A 64 -13.30 -22.89 -1.41
N THR A 65 -12.70 -21.75 -1.07
CA THR A 65 -11.64 -21.67 -0.07
C THR A 65 -11.75 -20.42 0.79
N LEU A 66 -11.30 -20.49 2.04
CA LEU A 66 -11.00 -19.35 2.92
C LEU A 66 -12.08 -18.25 2.98
N GLY A 67 -13.35 -18.59 2.74
CA GLY A 67 -14.46 -17.64 2.73
C GLY A 67 -14.75 -17.02 4.10
N GLN A 68 -14.14 -17.52 5.17
CA GLN A 68 -14.26 -16.97 6.52
C GLN A 68 -13.16 -15.94 6.84
N LEU A 69 -12.14 -15.79 5.99
CA LEU A 69 -11.02 -14.89 6.24
C LEU A 69 -11.51 -13.44 6.26
N LYS A 70 -11.18 -12.70 7.31
CA LYS A 70 -11.59 -11.30 7.55
C LYS A 70 -10.44 -10.33 7.54
N SER A 71 -9.27 -10.76 8.00
CA SER A 71 -8.06 -9.94 8.03
C SER A 71 -6.85 -10.75 7.54
N LEU A 72 -6.05 -10.08 6.71
CA LEU A 72 -4.76 -10.54 6.20
C LEU A 72 -3.70 -9.47 6.52
N GLU A 73 -2.71 -9.84 7.31
CA GLU A 73 -1.62 -8.96 7.75
C GLU A 73 -0.27 -9.58 7.38
N LEU A 74 0.52 -8.91 6.54
CA LEU A 74 1.82 -9.41 6.07
C LEU A 74 2.91 -8.39 6.36
N PHE A 75 3.89 -8.77 7.18
CA PHE A 75 4.90 -7.85 7.70
C PHE A 75 6.32 -8.38 7.55
N TYR A 76 7.23 -7.54 7.06
CA TYR A 76 8.67 -7.84 6.99
C TYR A 76 8.96 -9.16 6.24
N LEU A 77 8.51 -9.25 5.00
CA LEU A 77 8.64 -10.45 4.15
C LEU A 77 9.49 -10.13 2.91
N PRO A 78 10.82 -10.10 3.04
CA PRO A 78 11.71 -9.56 2.02
C PRO A 78 11.69 -10.34 0.70
N LYS A 79 11.40 -11.64 0.72
CA LYS A 79 11.33 -12.51 -0.47
C LYS A 79 9.91 -12.78 -0.98
N LEU A 80 8.89 -12.15 -0.39
CA LEU A 80 7.50 -12.40 -0.80
C LEU A 80 7.28 -11.85 -2.21
N MET A 81 7.03 -12.73 -3.17
CA MET A 81 6.79 -12.37 -4.58
C MET A 81 5.29 -12.39 -4.92
N HIS A 82 4.49 -13.23 -4.26
CA HIS A 82 3.05 -13.34 -4.56
C HIS A 82 2.21 -13.53 -3.30
N VAL A 83 1.24 -12.66 -3.06
CA VAL A 83 0.22 -12.98 -2.06
C VAL A 83 -0.69 -14.11 -2.59
N TRP A 84 -1.05 -14.04 -3.87
CA TRP A 84 -1.98 -14.95 -4.54
C TRP A 84 -1.31 -15.61 -5.75
N ARG A 85 -0.61 -16.73 -5.56
CA ARG A 85 0.13 -17.41 -6.63
C ARG A 85 -0.79 -18.36 -7.40
N MET A 86 -0.84 -18.23 -8.73
CA MET A 86 -1.53 -19.15 -9.66
C MET A 86 -3.07 -19.26 -9.44
N VAL A 87 -3.73 -18.14 -9.12
CA VAL A 87 -5.18 -18.06 -8.87
C VAL A 87 -6.02 -18.65 -10.03
N PRO A 88 -6.94 -19.61 -9.77
CA PRO A 88 -7.85 -20.15 -10.79
C PRO A 88 -8.94 -19.14 -11.21
N LYS A 89 -9.33 -19.13 -12.49
CA LYS A 89 -10.39 -18.25 -13.03
C LYS A 89 -11.73 -18.37 -12.27
N ASN A 90 -12.09 -19.57 -11.82
CA ASN A 90 -13.36 -19.87 -11.14
C ASN A 90 -13.22 -19.98 -9.61
N LEU A 91 -12.16 -19.41 -9.02
CA LEU A 91 -11.97 -19.40 -7.58
C LEU A 91 -13.17 -18.72 -6.90
N GLN A 92 -13.64 -19.31 -5.80
CA GLN A 92 -14.64 -18.72 -4.93
C GLN A 92 -14.08 -18.67 -3.51
N GLY A 93 -14.07 -17.50 -2.90
CA GLY A 93 -13.45 -17.34 -1.58
C GLY A 93 -13.25 -15.89 -1.22
N PHE A 94 -12.74 -15.67 0.00
CA PHE A 94 -12.36 -14.34 0.51
C PHE A 94 -13.49 -13.29 0.54
N GLN A 95 -14.76 -13.68 0.33
CA GLN A 95 -15.86 -12.71 0.30
C GLN A 95 -16.03 -11.97 1.63
N ASN A 96 -15.58 -12.54 2.76
CA ASN A 96 -15.64 -11.90 4.07
C ASN A 96 -14.38 -11.11 4.43
N LEU A 97 -13.40 -10.99 3.52
CA LEU A 97 -12.18 -10.25 3.78
C LEU A 97 -12.51 -8.77 3.88
N THR A 98 -12.23 -8.18 5.04
CA THR A 98 -12.55 -6.79 5.37
C THR A 98 -11.31 -5.91 5.48
N TRP A 99 -10.14 -6.49 5.76
CA TRP A 99 -8.91 -5.74 5.98
C TRP A 99 -7.71 -6.47 5.40
N ILE A 100 -6.91 -5.73 4.64
CA ILE A 100 -5.60 -6.14 4.15
C ILE A 100 -4.59 -5.09 4.60
N GLU A 101 -3.56 -5.50 5.35
CA GLU A 101 -2.39 -4.68 5.66
C GLU A 101 -1.11 -5.38 5.21
N ILE A 102 -0.32 -4.70 4.38
CA ILE A 102 0.97 -5.19 3.88
C ILE A 102 2.04 -4.17 4.25
N ARG A 103 3.11 -4.60 4.93
CA ARG A 103 4.21 -3.72 5.32
C ARG A 103 5.57 -4.37 5.08
N LYS A 104 6.50 -3.67 4.41
CA LYS A 104 7.88 -4.13 4.20
C LYS A 104 7.97 -5.50 3.54
N CYS A 105 7.24 -5.68 2.44
CA CYS A 105 7.32 -6.86 1.57
C CYS A 105 8.11 -6.51 0.31
N ASP A 106 9.43 -6.44 0.44
CA ASP A 106 10.31 -5.74 -0.52
C ASP A 106 10.36 -6.37 -1.91
N SER A 107 10.06 -7.67 -2.09
CA SER A 107 10.04 -8.34 -3.40
C SER A 107 8.68 -8.37 -4.09
N LEU A 108 7.63 -7.86 -3.43
CA LEU A 108 6.27 -7.88 -3.96
C LEU A 108 6.14 -6.81 -5.05
N ARG A 109 5.71 -7.19 -6.25
CA ARG A 109 5.57 -6.25 -7.40
C ARG A 109 4.17 -5.70 -7.59
N TYR A 110 3.17 -6.47 -7.20
CA TYR A 110 1.76 -6.08 -7.18
C TYR A 110 1.06 -6.82 -6.05
N LEU A 111 -0.08 -6.30 -5.59
CA LEU A 111 -0.85 -6.93 -4.52
C LEU A 111 -1.98 -7.80 -5.07
N LEU A 112 -2.72 -7.31 -6.07
CA LEU A 112 -3.91 -7.94 -6.61
C LEU A 112 -3.79 -8.14 -8.12
N SER A 113 -4.57 -9.08 -8.64
CA SER A 113 -5.00 -9.07 -10.04
C SER A 113 -6.49 -8.69 -10.11
N PRO A 114 -7.04 -8.30 -11.28
CA PRO A 114 -8.46 -8.08 -11.47
C PRO A 114 -9.33 -9.24 -10.96
N THR A 115 -8.90 -10.48 -11.18
CA THR A 115 -9.58 -11.68 -10.66
C THR A 115 -9.68 -11.66 -9.14
N MET A 116 -8.59 -11.35 -8.43
CA MET A 116 -8.60 -11.26 -6.96
C MET A 116 -9.43 -10.08 -6.46
N ALA A 117 -9.33 -8.91 -7.11
CA ALA A 117 -10.09 -7.72 -6.75
C ALA A 117 -11.60 -7.98 -6.74
N LYS A 118 -12.11 -8.73 -7.74
CA LYS A 118 -13.53 -9.12 -7.84
C LYS A 118 -14.02 -10.02 -6.70
N LEU A 119 -13.13 -10.75 -6.01
CA LEU A 119 -13.50 -11.61 -4.88
C LEU A 119 -13.72 -10.81 -3.58
N PHE A 120 -13.22 -9.57 -3.52
CA PHE A 120 -13.12 -8.78 -2.28
C PHE A 120 -14.29 -7.83 -2.06
N GLY A 121 -15.51 -8.33 -2.27
CA GLY A 121 -16.74 -7.52 -2.19
C GLY A 121 -17.02 -6.88 -0.82
N ASN A 122 -16.45 -7.39 0.28
CA ASN A 122 -16.61 -6.80 1.62
C ASN A 122 -15.33 -6.11 2.14
N LEU A 123 -14.32 -5.90 1.28
CA LEU A 123 -13.10 -5.22 1.71
C LEU A 123 -13.43 -3.80 2.15
N MET A 124 -12.98 -3.42 3.34
CA MET A 124 -13.23 -2.12 3.96
C MET A 124 -11.97 -1.28 4.05
N LEU A 125 -10.81 -1.91 4.30
CA LEU A 125 -9.53 -1.26 4.53
C LEU A 125 -8.45 -1.93 3.69
N LEU A 126 -7.76 -1.14 2.87
CA LEU A 126 -6.59 -1.56 2.11
C LEU A 126 -5.39 -0.68 2.49
N GLN A 127 -4.37 -1.30 3.08
CA GLN A 127 -3.21 -0.60 3.61
C GLN A 127 -1.91 -1.22 3.10
N VAL A 128 -1.07 -0.43 2.46
CA VAL A 128 0.19 -0.90 1.84
C VAL A 128 1.32 0.08 2.14
N TYR A 129 2.34 -0.41 2.85
CA TYR A 129 3.36 0.43 3.46
C TYR A 129 4.77 -0.10 3.19
N GLU A 130 5.68 0.80 2.81
CA GLU A 130 7.13 0.52 2.78
C GLU A 130 7.52 -0.71 1.94
N CYS A 131 6.79 -1.02 0.86
CA CYS A 131 7.07 -2.14 -0.05
C CYS A 131 7.80 -1.64 -1.30
N LYS A 132 9.11 -1.92 -1.37
CA LYS A 132 10.00 -1.27 -2.36
C LYS A 132 9.70 -1.59 -3.81
N MET A 133 9.39 -2.85 -4.15
CA MET A 133 9.24 -3.29 -5.54
C MET A 133 7.83 -3.17 -6.09
N ILE A 134 6.86 -2.68 -5.32
CA ILE A 134 5.49 -2.51 -5.81
C ILE A 134 5.48 -1.42 -6.89
N GLU A 135 5.15 -1.82 -8.12
CA GLU A 135 5.02 -0.93 -9.27
C GLU A 135 3.56 -0.52 -9.49
N GLU A 136 2.62 -1.43 -9.18
CA GLU A 136 1.18 -1.23 -9.26
C GLU A 136 0.47 -1.95 -8.10
N ILE A 137 -0.66 -1.44 -7.61
CA ILE A 137 -1.44 -2.17 -6.59
C ILE A 137 -2.17 -3.36 -7.22
N ILE A 138 -2.74 -3.14 -8.41
CA ILE A 138 -3.46 -4.15 -9.18
C ILE A 138 -2.80 -4.31 -10.55
N ASP A 139 -2.23 -5.48 -10.81
CA ASP A 139 -1.59 -5.82 -12.09
C ASP A 139 -2.57 -6.61 -12.98
N THR A 140 -2.82 -6.08 -14.18
CA THR A 140 -3.70 -6.71 -15.17
C THR A 140 -2.98 -7.70 -16.08
N GLU A 141 -1.65 -7.61 -16.19
CA GLU A 141 -0.86 -8.49 -17.03
C GLU A 141 -0.81 -9.92 -16.48
N GLU A 142 -0.86 -10.10 -15.15
CA GLU A 142 -0.85 -11.41 -14.53
C GLU A 142 -2.01 -12.30 -15.04
N ASP A 143 -3.21 -11.74 -15.16
CA ASP A 143 -4.38 -12.48 -15.66
C ASP A 143 -4.26 -12.74 -17.17
N LEU A 144 -3.71 -11.81 -17.95
CA LEU A 144 -3.46 -11.99 -19.39
C LEU A 144 -2.40 -13.06 -19.68
N LEU A 145 -1.32 -13.12 -18.90
CA LEU A 145 -0.31 -14.16 -19.02
C LEU A 145 -0.88 -15.55 -18.69
N LYS A 146 -1.74 -15.65 -17.66
CA LYS A 146 -2.45 -16.91 -17.36
C LYS A 146 -3.35 -17.38 -18.49
N ILE A 147 -4.10 -16.46 -19.12
CA ILE A 147 -4.93 -16.78 -20.30
C ILE A 147 -4.03 -17.37 -21.41
N LYS A 148 -2.91 -16.71 -21.73
CA LYS A 148 -1.98 -17.17 -22.76
C LYS A 148 -1.36 -18.54 -22.47
N ILE A 149 -1.07 -18.85 -21.20
CA ILE A 149 -0.50 -20.15 -20.80
C ILE A 149 -1.54 -21.27 -20.84
N LEU A 150 -2.81 -20.98 -20.51
CA LEU A 150 -3.87 -22.00 -20.46
C LEU A 150 -4.51 -22.27 -21.83
N ASP A 151 -4.51 -21.29 -22.75
CA ASP A 151 -5.26 -21.32 -24.01
C ASP A 151 -4.40 -21.53 -25.28
N GLU A 152 -3.36 -22.38 -25.24
CA GLU A 152 -2.77 -22.95 -26.48
C GLU A 152 -3.81 -23.69 -27.37
N ILE A 153 -5.07 -23.80 -26.92
CA ILE A 153 -6.22 -24.29 -27.68
C ILE A 153 -7.44 -23.34 -27.50
N VAL A 154 -7.57 -22.33 -28.39
CA VAL A 154 -8.82 -21.66 -28.85
C VAL A 154 -9.23 -20.28 -28.26
N THR A 155 -9.04 -19.26 -29.13
CA THR A 155 -9.80 -18.01 -29.40
C THR A 155 -9.57 -16.69 -28.66
N THR A 156 -9.37 -15.66 -29.50
CA THR A 156 -9.23 -14.21 -29.32
C THR A 156 -10.38 -13.47 -28.60
N LYS A 157 -11.38 -14.17 -28.05
CA LYS A 157 -12.57 -13.52 -27.45
C LYS A 157 -12.42 -13.20 -25.96
N GLU A 158 -11.57 -13.93 -25.23
CA GLU A 158 -11.38 -13.73 -23.79
C GLU A 158 -10.39 -12.60 -23.47
N GLU A 159 -9.39 -12.38 -24.34
CA GLU A 159 -8.52 -11.20 -24.28
C GLU A 159 -9.32 -9.90 -24.41
N GLU A 160 -10.40 -9.91 -25.23
CA GLU A 160 -11.33 -8.78 -25.38
C GLU A 160 -12.27 -8.62 -24.17
N GLN A 161 -12.52 -9.68 -23.38
CA GLN A 161 -13.51 -9.65 -22.30
C GLN A 161 -12.98 -9.01 -20.99
N MET A 162 -11.67 -9.06 -20.75
CA MET A 162 -11.06 -8.37 -19.60
C MET A 162 -10.90 -6.86 -19.84
N ILE A 163 -10.92 -6.43 -21.11
CA ILE A 163 -10.88 -5.01 -21.50
C ILE A 163 -12.29 -4.43 -21.30
N GLY A 164 -12.44 -3.58 -20.28
CA GLY A 164 -13.74 -2.97 -19.93
C GLY A 164 -14.53 -3.69 -18.84
N ASP A 165 -13.91 -4.63 -18.13
CA ASP A 165 -14.54 -5.26 -16.95
C ASP A 165 -14.58 -4.28 -15.77
N THR A 166 -15.74 -4.16 -15.13
CA THR A 166 -15.93 -3.30 -13.95
C THR A 166 -15.44 -4.02 -12.68
N ILE A 167 -14.52 -3.40 -11.96
CA ILE A 167 -14.05 -3.81 -10.64
C ILE A 167 -14.75 -2.93 -9.59
N LEU A 168 -15.63 -3.56 -8.81
CA LEU A 168 -16.45 -2.90 -7.80
C LEU A 168 -15.95 -3.24 -6.39
N PHE A 169 -15.63 -2.21 -5.61
CA PHE A 169 -15.34 -2.30 -4.18
C PHE A 169 -16.44 -1.61 -3.37
N PRO A 170 -17.56 -2.29 -3.08
CA PRO A 170 -18.76 -1.62 -2.59
C PRO A 170 -18.64 -1.18 -1.12
N GLN A 171 -17.76 -1.82 -0.34
CA GLN A 171 -17.57 -1.55 1.09
C GLN A 171 -16.23 -0.87 1.42
N LEU A 172 -15.37 -0.60 0.43
CA LEU A 172 -14.04 -0.06 0.67
C LEU A 172 -14.17 1.38 1.14
N LYS A 173 -13.74 1.64 2.37
CA LYS A 173 -13.82 2.94 3.04
C LYS A 173 -12.50 3.68 2.97
N GLU A 174 -11.41 2.94 3.13
CA GLU A 174 -10.07 3.50 3.22
C GLU A 174 -9.07 2.77 2.33
N ILE A 175 -8.31 3.57 1.58
CA ILE A 175 -7.07 3.16 0.93
C ILE A 175 -5.96 4.02 1.52
N SER A 176 -4.94 3.40 2.10
CA SER A 176 -3.77 4.08 2.64
C SER A 176 -2.51 3.45 2.08
N ILE A 177 -1.74 4.24 1.36
CA ILE A 177 -0.53 3.82 0.65
C ILE A 177 0.60 4.75 1.07
N ALA A 178 1.65 4.20 1.68
CA ALA A 178 2.77 5.02 2.13
C ALA A 178 4.13 4.41 1.78
N ASN A 179 5.08 5.27 1.41
CA ASN A 179 6.49 4.91 1.20
C ASN A 179 6.69 3.80 0.16
N LEU A 180 5.95 3.86 -0.95
CA LEU A 180 6.11 2.94 -2.08
C LEU A 180 6.90 3.64 -3.19
N GLU A 181 8.23 3.52 -3.13
CA GLU A 181 9.14 4.27 -4.00
C GLU A 181 8.93 4.00 -5.50
N ASN A 182 8.64 2.76 -5.89
CA ASN A 182 8.47 2.38 -7.31
C ASN A 182 7.01 2.38 -7.79
N LEU A 183 6.05 2.79 -6.95
CA LEU A 183 4.64 2.79 -7.32
C LEU A 183 4.38 3.82 -8.41
N ASN A 184 3.94 3.37 -9.59
CA ASN A 184 3.61 4.22 -10.72
C ASN A 184 2.13 4.62 -10.74
N CYS A 185 1.24 3.68 -10.41
CA CYS A 185 -0.21 3.89 -10.33
C CYS A 185 -0.91 2.80 -9.50
N PHE A 186 -2.20 2.97 -9.23
CA PHE A 186 -3.02 1.93 -8.60
C PHE A 186 -3.29 0.76 -9.57
N CYS A 187 -3.58 1.07 -10.84
CA CYS A 187 -3.79 0.09 -11.91
C CYS A 187 -3.59 0.74 -13.29
N SER A 188 -2.65 0.24 -14.09
CA SER A 188 -2.35 0.76 -15.44
C SER A 188 -3.29 0.23 -16.51
N GLY A 189 -3.97 -0.89 -16.25
CA GLY A 189 -4.95 -1.48 -17.15
C GLY A 189 -6.22 -0.64 -17.29
N ASN A 190 -6.90 -0.80 -18.43
CA ASN A 190 -8.15 -0.10 -18.74
C ASN A 190 -9.38 -0.78 -18.09
N CYS A 191 -9.31 -1.00 -16.77
CA CYS A 191 -10.43 -1.50 -15.97
C CYS A 191 -11.28 -0.33 -15.46
N GLU A 192 -12.60 -0.48 -15.46
CA GLU A 192 -13.46 0.49 -14.79
C GLU A 192 -13.48 0.20 -13.28
N PHE A 193 -13.14 1.17 -12.45
CA PHE A 193 -13.19 1.02 -11.00
C PHE A 193 -14.33 1.81 -10.37
N GLN A 194 -15.03 1.16 -9.44
CA GLN A 194 -16.11 1.77 -8.67
C GLN A 194 -15.87 1.62 -7.16
N PHE A 195 -15.82 2.76 -6.47
CA PHE A 195 -15.56 2.89 -5.04
C PHE A 195 -16.69 3.67 -4.34
N PRO A 196 -17.95 3.17 -4.31
CA PRO A 196 -19.10 3.95 -3.84
C PRO A 196 -19.04 4.35 -2.35
N SER A 197 -18.25 3.64 -1.54
CA SER A 197 -18.12 3.87 -0.09
C SER A 197 -16.79 4.51 0.34
N LEU A 198 -15.90 4.80 -0.61
CA LEU A 198 -14.56 5.31 -0.30
C LEU A 198 -14.67 6.74 0.21
N ASN A 199 -14.16 6.97 1.41
CA ASN A 199 -14.21 8.25 2.09
C ASN A 199 -12.87 8.66 2.72
N LYS A 200 -11.84 7.82 2.59
CA LYS A 200 -10.47 8.17 2.94
C LYS A 200 -9.50 7.58 1.92
N LEU A 201 -8.72 8.44 1.27
CA LEU A 201 -7.59 8.06 0.43
C LEU A 201 -6.35 8.79 0.94
N GLU A 202 -5.35 8.04 1.37
CA GLU A 202 -4.10 8.59 1.89
C GLU A 202 -2.93 8.05 1.08
N ILE A 203 -2.15 8.95 0.47
CA ILE A 203 -0.98 8.61 -0.35
C ILE A 203 0.19 9.44 0.15
N SER A 204 1.23 8.84 0.72
CA SER A 204 2.42 9.57 1.17
C SER A 204 3.71 8.86 0.76
N GLY A 205 4.79 9.60 0.51
CA GLY A 205 6.08 8.99 0.14
C GLY A 205 6.05 8.09 -1.10
N CYS A 206 5.23 8.41 -2.11
CA CYS A 206 5.12 7.65 -3.37
C CYS A 206 5.57 8.52 -4.57
N PRO A 207 6.86 8.84 -4.70
CA PRO A 207 7.36 9.88 -5.60
C PRO A 207 7.16 9.58 -7.10
N ASN A 208 7.03 8.31 -7.49
CA ASN A 208 6.85 7.89 -8.87
C ASN A 208 5.39 7.77 -9.30
N MET A 209 4.43 7.96 -8.37
CA MET A 209 3.02 7.76 -8.65
C MET A 209 2.49 8.93 -9.48
N LYS A 210 2.01 8.65 -10.70
CA LYS A 210 1.55 9.67 -11.65
C LYS A 210 0.04 9.65 -11.85
N THR A 211 -0.61 8.52 -11.66
CA THR A 211 -2.06 8.40 -11.84
C THR A 211 -2.61 7.44 -10.79
N PHE A 212 -3.89 7.55 -10.50
CA PHE A 212 -4.61 6.49 -9.80
C PHE A 212 -4.83 5.33 -10.77
N SER A 213 -5.60 5.50 -11.84
CA SER A 213 -5.83 4.45 -12.84
C SER A 213 -5.97 5.02 -14.25
N SER A 214 -5.59 4.23 -15.26
CA SER A 214 -5.80 4.57 -16.67
C SER A 214 -7.26 4.42 -17.13
N GLY A 215 -8.02 3.54 -16.48
CA GLY A 215 -9.42 3.29 -16.82
C GLY A 215 -10.40 4.24 -16.14
N PRO A 216 -11.71 4.14 -16.46
CA PRO A 216 -12.73 4.98 -15.85
C PRO A 216 -12.82 4.79 -14.33
N LEU A 217 -13.03 5.87 -13.60
CA LEU A 217 -13.10 5.89 -12.14
C LEU A 217 -14.42 6.51 -11.67
N SER A 218 -15.08 5.83 -10.74
CA SER A 218 -16.24 6.37 -10.01
C SER A 218 -16.02 6.21 -8.51
N THR A 219 -15.87 7.34 -7.81
CA THR A 219 -15.41 7.38 -6.41
C THR A 219 -16.51 7.76 -5.42
N GLY A 220 -17.78 7.67 -5.81
CA GLY A 220 -18.91 7.96 -4.93
C GLY A 220 -18.88 9.40 -4.39
N LYS A 221 -18.56 9.56 -3.10
CA LYS A 221 -18.54 10.86 -2.39
C LYS A 221 -17.13 11.41 -2.15
N LEU A 222 -16.10 10.82 -2.75
CA LEU A 222 -14.72 11.25 -2.53
C LEU A 222 -14.53 12.69 -3.01
N GLY A 223 -13.97 13.55 -2.14
CA GLY A 223 -13.67 14.94 -2.45
C GLY A 223 -12.68 15.56 -1.46
N GLU A 224 -12.70 16.88 -1.36
CA GLU A 224 -11.88 17.65 -0.42
C GLU A 224 -12.13 17.20 1.03
N GLY A 225 -11.05 17.06 1.82
CA GLY A 225 -11.08 16.51 3.18
C GLY A 225 -11.15 14.98 3.28
N ASN A 226 -11.29 14.26 2.16
CA ASN A 226 -11.19 12.79 2.13
C ASN A 226 -9.87 12.29 1.54
N ILE A 227 -9.13 13.15 0.86
CA ILE A 227 -7.89 12.82 0.15
C ILE A 227 -6.74 13.55 0.83
N SER A 228 -5.75 12.80 1.31
CA SER A 228 -4.49 13.33 1.82
C SER A 228 -3.34 12.81 0.96
N ILE A 229 -2.60 13.71 0.32
CA ILE A 229 -1.40 13.38 -0.45
C ILE A 229 -0.20 14.12 0.14
N GLY A 230 0.82 13.37 0.57
CA GLY A 230 2.01 13.95 1.21
C GLY A 230 1.72 14.67 2.52
N GLY A 231 0.63 14.32 3.21
CA GLY A 231 0.19 14.99 4.44
C GLY A 231 -0.71 16.21 4.21
N GLN A 232 -1.03 16.54 2.96
CA GLN A 232 -1.87 17.68 2.61
C GLN A 232 -3.19 17.27 2.00
N GLU A 233 -4.24 18.05 2.29
CA GLU A 233 -5.57 17.83 1.75
C GLU A 233 -5.85 18.82 0.62
N PHE A 234 -6.02 18.31 -0.59
CA PHE A 234 -6.45 19.11 -1.75
C PHE A 234 -7.19 18.22 -2.75
N TRP A 235 -8.05 18.84 -3.55
CA TRP A 235 -8.88 18.14 -4.53
C TRP A 235 -9.03 18.95 -5.81
N MET A 236 -8.71 18.33 -6.95
CA MET A 236 -8.78 18.98 -8.27
C MET A 236 -9.96 18.47 -9.13
N GLY A 237 -11.00 17.93 -8.51
CA GLY A 237 -12.18 17.40 -9.20
C GLY A 237 -12.03 15.99 -9.78
N ASP A 238 -10.80 15.51 -9.95
CA ASP A 238 -10.46 14.16 -10.44
C ASP A 238 -9.23 13.60 -9.72
N LEU A 239 -9.22 12.27 -9.47
CA LEU A 239 -8.14 11.60 -8.73
C LEU A 239 -6.81 11.62 -9.47
N ASN A 240 -6.81 11.35 -10.77
CA ASN A 240 -5.58 11.37 -11.56
C ASN A 240 -4.99 12.78 -11.59
N THR A 241 -5.84 13.78 -11.82
CA THR A 241 -5.42 15.19 -11.82
C THR A 241 -4.88 15.60 -10.46
N THR A 242 -5.54 15.21 -9.37
CA THR A 242 -5.08 15.50 -8.00
C THR A 242 -3.70 14.87 -7.74
N ILE A 243 -3.49 13.61 -8.10
CA ILE A 243 -2.19 12.93 -7.92
C ILE A 243 -1.09 13.56 -8.78
N GLN A 244 -1.36 13.89 -10.04
CA GLN A 244 -0.37 14.48 -10.95
C GLN A 244 0.20 15.80 -10.42
N ASN A 245 -0.68 16.67 -9.92
CA ASN A 245 -0.30 18.00 -9.45
C ASN A 245 0.25 17.99 -8.02
N ALA A 246 0.07 16.89 -7.27
CA ALA A 246 0.56 16.77 -5.89
C ALA A 246 2.06 17.09 -5.76
N SER A 247 2.87 16.62 -6.71
CA SER A 247 4.32 16.81 -6.67
C SER A 247 4.76 18.27 -6.82
N GLU A 248 3.95 19.12 -7.46
CA GLU A 248 4.21 20.57 -7.59
C GLU A 248 3.75 21.31 -6.33
N LEU A 249 2.58 20.94 -5.79
CA LEU A 249 2.02 21.54 -4.58
C LEU A 249 2.91 21.29 -3.34
N LEU A 250 3.37 20.05 -3.16
CA LEU A 250 4.23 19.67 -2.03
C LEU A 250 5.63 20.31 -2.08
N LYS A 251 6.06 20.87 -3.22
CA LYS A 251 7.30 21.67 -3.30
C LYS A 251 7.11 23.08 -2.79
N HIS A 252 5.91 23.64 -2.91
CA HIS A 252 5.62 25.02 -2.54
C HIS A 252 5.51 25.22 -1.03
N ASP A 253 5.05 24.22 -0.28
CA ASP A 253 4.91 24.37 1.18
C ASP A 253 6.22 24.19 1.95
N ASN A 254 7.21 23.50 1.39
CA ASN A 254 8.57 23.44 1.95
C ASN A 254 9.36 24.75 1.82
N TYR A 255 8.82 25.77 1.13
CA TYR A 255 9.48 27.07 0.95
C TYR A 255 9.08 28.10 2.02
N TYR A 256 7.98 27.88 2.76
CA TYR A 256 7.51 28.81 3.80
C TYR A 256 7.90 28.40 5.23
N GLU A 257 8.52 27.22 5.42
CA GLU A 257 9.01 26.77 6.74
C GLU A 257 10.53 27.05 6.95
N GLN A 258 11.21 27.73 6.02
CA GLN A 258 12.66 28.02 6.13
C GLN A 258 13.02 29.47 6.49
N ASP A 259 12.05 30.37 6.67
CA ASP A 259 12.30 31.82 6.86
C ASP A 259 11.84 32.37 8.23
N GLU A 260 11.92 31.59 9.32
CA GLU A 260 11.68 32.13 10.69
C GLU A 260 12.86 31.99 11.67
N ASP A 261 14.06 31.64 11.21
CA ASP A 261 15.26 31.65 12.07
C ASP A 261 16.43 32.31 11.31
N ASP A 262 16.49 33.65 11.27
CA ASP A 262 17.73 34.45 11.14
C ASP A 262 17.38 35.93 10.93
N ASP A 263 17.04 36.67 12.00
CA ASP A 263 17.38 38.10 12.17
C ASP A 263 16.74 38.64 13.46
N ASP A 264 17.35 38.35 14.61
CA ASP A 264 17.22 39.19 15.81
C ASP A 264 18.38 38.88 16.79
N ASP A 265 19.62 39.01 16.32
CA ASP A 265 20.78 39.10 17.21
C ASP A 265 21.96 39.78 16.51
N LYS A 266 21.82 41.10 16.29
CA LYS A 266 22.94 42.03 16.04
C LYS A 266 22.44 43.46 16.12
N GLN A 267 22.45 44.03 17.32
CA GLN A 267 22.72 45.46 17.57
C GLN A 267 22.58 45.81 19.06
N ILE A 268 23.58 45.50 19.90
CA ILE A 268 23.95 46.34 21.05
C ILE A 268 25.46 46.18 21.28
N GLU A 269 26.27 47.01 20.64
CA GLU A 269 27.59 47.45 21.14
C GLU A 269 27.94 48.76 20.40
N GLU A 270 27.36 49.88 20.85
CA GLU A 270 27.94 51.23 20.64
C GLU A 270 27.15 52.25 21.48
N ALA A 271 27.52 52.37 22.75
CA ALA A 271 27.22 53.55 23.57
C ALA A 271 28.12 53.55 24.81
N ALA A 272 29.36 54.05 24.67
CA ALA A 272 30.09 54.72 25.76
C ALA A 272 31.46 55.28 25.32
N GLU A 273 31.52 56.06 24.25
CA GLU A 273 32.55 57.09 24.03
C GLU A 273 31.77 58.19 23.27
N GLU A 274 31.39 59.31 23.86
CA GLU A 274 32.21 60.49 24.16
C GLU A 274 31.45 61.36 25.17
N ASP A 275 32.12 61.83 26.23
CA ASP A 275 31.90 63.19 26.74
C ASP A 275 33.20 63.64 27.41
N ASP A 276 33.66 64.81 26.96
CA ASP A 276 34.94 65.47 27.15
C ASP A 276 35.30 65.87 28.60
N ASP A 277 36.61 66.08 28.77
CA ASP A 277 37.26 67.07 29.63
C ASP A 277 36.98 67.06 31.15
N ASP A 278 37.99 66.65 31.94
CA ASP A 278 38.69 67.62 32.78
C ASP A 278 39.91 67.02 33.52
N GLU A 279 41.03 67.70 33.31
CA GLU A 279 42.02 68.08 34.32
C GLU A 279 42.82 67.03 35.12
N ARG A 280 44.14 67.13 34.86
CA ARG A 280 45.21 67.36 35.84
C ARG A 280 45.72 66.16 36.66
N ASP A 281 47.02 65.96 36.41
CA ASP A 281 48.06 65.90 37.42
C ASP A 281 48.22 64.64 38.27
N LYS A 282 49.41 64.06 38.05
CA LYS A 282 50.32 63.39 38.99
C LYS A 282 50.11 61.88 39.16
N GLN A 283 51.10 61.02 39.30
CA GLN A 283 52.57 60.97 39.21
C GLN A 283 52.95 59.76 40.09
N ILE A 284 53.94 58.96 39.66
CA ILE A 284 54.74 58.03 40.51
C ILE A 284 54.00 56.76 41.01
N GLU A 285 54.54 55.55 41.12
CA GLU A 285 55.76 54.82 40.70
C GLU A 285 55.43 53.34 40.95
N ARG A 286 56.16 52.42 40.31
CA ARG A 286 56.19 51.01 40.72
C ARG A 286 57.14 50.88 41.91
N ASP A 287 56.74 50.05 42.88
CA ASP A 287 57.63 49.57 43.93
C ASP A 287 58.84 48.87 43.32
N ASP A 288 60.04 49.30 43.74
CA ASP A 288 61.23 48.46 43.81
C ASP A 288 61.35 47.96 45.28
N GLU A 289 61.54 46.64 45.41
CA GLU A 289 61.87 45.82 46.61
C GLU A 289 60.76 45.41 47.61
#